data_AF-A0A1B6L6K5-F1
#
_entry.id   AF-A0A1B6L6K5-F1
#
_cell.length_a   1.000
_cell.length_b   1.000
_cell.length_c   1.000
_cell.angle_alpha   90.00
_cell.angle_beta   90.00
_cell.angle_gamma   90.00
#
_symmetry.space_group_name_H-M   'P 1'
#
loop_
_entity.id
_entity.type
_entity.pdbx_description
1 polymer ?
#
loop_
_entity_poly.entity_id
_entity_poly.type
_entity_poly.pdbx_seq_one_letter_code
_entity_poly.pdbx_strand_id
1 'polypeptide(L)'
;VNNEPTEVKCRPNLKLNLTGYIIRHAAVYSGDFNSHHSDWKYRSNNICGEKLTEWSTNNQYYLIFDAKNRNTFRSARWQTETNPDLCFVSTNVHGRPLQTE
;
A
#
# COMPACT_ATOMS: atom_id res chain seq x y z
N VAL A 1 4.42 -14.03 -32.19
CA VAL A 1 4.08 -14.33 -30.78
C VAL A 1 3.56 -13.04 -30.18
N ASN A 2 2.25 -12.95 -30.00
CA ASN A 2 1.62 -11.74 -29.45
C ASN A 2 1.98 -11.67 -27.97
N ASN A 3 2.92 -10.81 -27.62
CA ASN A 3 3.25 -10.51 -26.23
C ASN A 3 2.12 -9.65 -25.66
N GLU A 4 1.01 -10.29 -25.27
CA GLU A 4 0.11 -9.63 -24.34
C GLU A 4 0.89 -9.31 -23.05
N PRO A 5 0.82 -8.07 -22.53
CA PRO A 5 1.50 -7.74 -21.30
C PRO A 5 0.90 -8.60 -20.18
N THR A 6 1.70 -9.52 -19.63
CA THR A 6 1.34 -10.29 -18.44
C THR A 6 0.88 -9.33 -17.35
N GLU A 7 -0.40 -9.41 -16.95
CA GLU A 7 -0.99 -8.59 -15.89
C GLU A 7 -0.16 -8.81 -14.61
N VAL A 8 0.58 -7.77 -14.17
CA VAL A 8 1.36 -7.84 -12.93
C VAL A 8 0.40 -7.96 -11.75
N LYS A 9 0.39 -9.14 -11.11
CA LYS A 9 -0.43 -9.44 -9.94
C LYS A 9 0.18 -8.79 -8.68
N CYS A 10 -0.41 -7.69 -8.24
CA CYS A 10 0.00 -6.99 -7.03
C CYS A 10 -0.79 -7.45 -5.79
N ARG A 11 -0.15 -7.45 -4.62
CA ARG A 11 -0.78 -7.75 -3.34
C ARG A 11 -1.04 -6.46 -2.55
N PRO A 12 -2.11 -6.43 -1.73
CA PRO A 12 -3.31 -7.26 -1.88
C PRO A 12 -3.88 -7.07 -3.29
N ASN A 13 -4.66 -8.03 -3.80
CA ASN A 13 -5.37 -7.81 -5.06
C ASN A 13 -6.27 -6.58 -4.84
N LEU A 14 -5.82 -5.41 -5.32
CA LEU A 14 -6.56 -4.14 -5.21
C LEU A 14 -7.89 -4.19 -5.98
N LYS A 15 -8.20 -5.32 -6.64
CA LYS A 15 -9.53 -5.74 -7.08
C LYS A 15 -10.55 -5.94 -5.93
N LEU A 16 -10.39 -5.29 -4.78
CA LEU A 16 -11.56 -4.80 -4.02
C LEU A 16 -12.16 -3.62 -4.78
N ASN A 17 -12.52 -3.85 -6.05
CA ASN A 17 -13.44 -3.03 -6.79
C ASN A 17 -14.81 -3.36 -6.22
N LEU A 18 -15.20 -2.67 -5.15
CA LEU A 18 -16.61 -2.34 -4.97
C LEU A 18 -16.96 -1.28 -6.02
N THR A 19 -16.84 -1.62 -7.31
CA THR A 19 -17.35 -0.82 -8.41
C THR A 19 -18.86 -0.73 -8.23
N GLY A 20 -19.28 0.36 -7.59
CA GLY A 20 -20.67 0.64 -7.23
C GLY A 20 -20.92 1.00 -5.76
N TYR A 21 -19.97 0.74 -4.85
CA TYR A 21 -20.11 1.12 -3.44
C TYR A 21 -18.97 2.06 -3.04
N ILE A 22 -19.27 3.35 -2.96
CA ILE A 22 -18.46 4.29 -2.17
C ILE A 22 -18.39 3.68 -0.77
N ILE A 23 -17.20 3.30 -0.30
CA ILE A 23 -17.02 2.98 1.11
C ILE A 23 -17.24 4.31 1.86
N ARG A 24 -18.48 4.55 2.31
CA ARG A 24 -18.88 5.76 3.05
C ARG A 24 -18.43 5.72 4.51
N HIS A 25 -17.74 4.65 4.91
CA HIS A 25 -17.35 4.40 6.29
C HIS A 25 -15.83 4.41 6.41
N ALA A 26 -15.33 4.91 7.53
CA ALA A 26 -13.91 4.83 7.85
C ALA A 26 -13.42 3.38 7.72
N ALA A 27 -12.29 3.19 7.03
CA ALA A 27 -11.71 1.89 6.78
C ALA A 27 -10.21 1.90 7.12
N VAL A 28 -9.72 0.71 7.50
CA VAL A 28 -8.31 0.43 7.75
C VAL A 28 -7.92 -0.77 6.89
N TYR A 29 -6.85 -0.62 6.10
CA TYR A 29 -6.26 -1.69 5.32
C TYR A 29 -4.88 -1.99 5.89
N SER A 30 -4.71 -3.15 6.50
CA SER A 30 -3.42 -3.56 7.06
C SER A 30 -3.09 -4.99 6.68
N GLY A 31 -1.81 -5.25 6.38
CA GLY A 31 -1.33 -6.57 6.03
C GLY A 31 -0.02 -6.51 5.27
N ASP A 32 0.35 -7.66 4.69
CA ASP A 32 1.51 -7.81 3.82
C ASP A 32 1.12 -7.50 2.36
N PHE A 33 1.62 -6.37 1.86
CA PHE A 33 1.39 -5.90 0.49
C PHE A 33 2.49 -6.39 -0.45
N ASN A 34 3.67 -6.71 0.08
CA ASN A 34 4.85 -7.12 -0.67
C ASN A 34 5.14 -6.25 -1.93
N SER A 35 4.84 -4.96 -1.83
CA SER A 35 5.02 -3.91 -2.84
C SER A 35 6.19 -3.02 -2.46
N HIS A 36 6.98 -2.58 -3.43
CA HIS A 36 8.21 -1.84 -3.16
C HIS A 36 8.02 -0.38 -3.54
N HIS A 37 8.20 0.53 -2.59
CA HIS A 37 8.18 1.98 -2.83
C HIS A 37 9.08 2.72 -1.83
N SER A 38 9.63 3.85 -2.24
CA SER A 38 10.48 4.71 -1.41
C SER A 38 9.78 5.24 -0.17
N ASP A 39 8.46 5.44 -0.23
CA ASP A 39 7.65 5.96 0.88
C ASP A 39 7.67 5.06 2.11
N TRP A 40 7.95 3.77 1.93
CA TRP A 40 8.17 2.80 3.00
C TRP A 40 9.57 2.14 2.93
N LYS A 41 10.57 2.94 2.54
CA LYS A 41 12.03 2.65 2.58
C LYS A 41 12.58 1.63 1.59
N TYR A 42 11.87 1.28 0.52
CA TYR A 42 12.55 0.55 -0.56
C TYR A 42 13.49 1.48 -1.34
N ARG A 43 14.57 0.91 -1.89
CA ARG A 43 15.56 1.66 -2.68
C ARG A 43 15.03 2.08 -4.05
N SER A 44 14.07 1.34 -4.57
CA SER A 44 13.43 1.59 -5.86
C SER A 44 11.98 1.18 -5.80
N ASN A 45 11.18 1.82 -6.65
CA ASN A 45 9.76 1.54 -6.75
C ASN A 45 9.54 0.44 -7.78
N ASN A 46 8.67 -0.51 -7.46
CA ASN A 46 8.18 -1.49 -8.43
C ASN A 46 6.76 -1.13 -8.89
N ILE A 47 6.28 -1.79 -9.95
CA ILE A 47 4.95 -1.54 -10.51
C ILE A 47 3.85 -1.65 -9.46
N CYS A 48 4.00 -2.55 -8.48
CA CYS A 48 3.03 -2.71 -7.41
C CYS A 48 3.07 -1.60 -6.37
N GLY A 49 4.25 -1.05 -6.06
CA GLY A 49 4.38 0.13 -5.22
C GLY A 49 3.72 1.34 -5.85
N GLU A 50 4.01 1.61 -7.13
CA GLU A 50 3.40 2.71 -7.88
C GLU A 50 1.87 2.60 -7.91
N LYS A 51 1.35 1.42 -8.26
CA LYS A 51 -0.11 1.17 -8.27
C LYS A 51 -0.74 1.30 -6.89
N LEU A 52 -0.03 0.91 -5.83
CA LEU A 52 -0.53 1.03 -4.47
C LEU A 52 -0.60 2.51 -4.04
N THR A 53 0.43 3.29 -4.35
CA THR A 53 0.48 4.74 -4.08
C THR A 53 -0.61 5.48 -4.86
N GLU A 54 -0.82 5.12 -6.14
CA GLU A 54 -1.91 5.66 -6.96
C GLU A 54 -3.28 5.31 -6.37
N TRP A 55 -3.48 4.04 -5.99
CA TRP A 55 -4.73 3.59 -5.35
C TRP A 55 -5.00 4.33 -4.04
N SER A 56 -4.02 4.47 -3.15
CA SER A 56 -4.23 5.15 -1.87
C SER A 56 -4.58 6.62 -2.08
N THR A 57 -3.92 7.28 -3.03
CA THR A 57 -4.17 8.69 -3.38
C THR A 57 -5.57 8.87 -3.94
N ASN A 58 -5.96 8.04 -4.91
CA ASN A 58 -7.27 8.14 -5.58
C ASN A 58 -8.45 7.80 -4.65
N ASN A 59 -8.21 7.06 -3.57
CA ASN A 59 -9.23 6.61 -2.63
C ASN A 59 -9.13 7.27 -1.24
N GLN A 60 -8.36 8.35 -1.10
CA GLN A 60 -8.26 9.14 0.14
C GLN A 60 -7.77 8.32 1.35
N TYR A 61 -6.74 7.50 1.15
CA TYR A 61 -6.07 6.76 2.21
C TYR A 61 -4.71 7.35 2.56
N TYR A 62 -4.40 7.37 3.85
CA TYR A 62 -3.11 7.79 4.38
C TYR A 62 -2.31 6.59 4.88
N LEU A 63 -1.04 6.51 4.51
CA LEU A 63 -0.12 5.49 4.99
C LEU A 63 0.37 5.82 6.40
N ILE A 64 0.06 4.96 7.36
CA ILE A 64 0.61 5.01 8.72
C ILE A 64 2.00 4.38 8.69
N PHE A 65 3.02 5.21 8.50
CA PHE A 65 4.42 4.78 8.46
C PHE A 65 5.33 5.88 9.00
N ASP A 66 6.31 5.49 9.83
CA ASP A 66 7.41 6.36 10.26
C ASP A 66 8.74 5.74 9.84
N ALA A 67 9.51 6.49 9.06
CA ALA A 67 10.82 6.06 8.60
C ALA A 67 11.87 5.96 9.71
N LYS A 68 11.58 6.31 10.96
CA LYS A 68 12.45 6.04 12.11
C LYS A 68 12.21 4.66 12.72
N ASN A 69 11.06 4.04 12.43
CA ASN A 69 10.73 2.73 12.96
C ASN A 69 11.59 1.62 12.34
N ARG A 70 11.72 0.52 13.09
CA ARG A 70 12.36 -0.71 12.62
C ARG A 70 11.60 -1.28 11.42
N ASN A 71 12.34 -1.90 10.51
CA ASN A 71 11.76 -2.61 9.39
C ASN A 71 10.84 -3.76 9.86
N THR A 72 9.71 -3.96 9.17
CA THR A 72 8.69 -4.93 9.60
C THR A 72 9.06 -6.38 9.31
N PHE A 73 9.90 -6.62 8.30
CA PHE A 73 10.32 -7.96 7.89
C PHE A 73 11.85 -8.09 7.80
N ARG A 74 12.37 -9.23 8.26
CA ARG A 74 13.77 -9.63 8.08
C ARG A 74 13.84 -10.97 7.36
N SER A 75 14.50 -11.01 6.21
CA SER A 75 14.78 -12.24 5.48
C SER A 75 16.05 -12.90 6.02
N ALA A 76 15.94 -14.07 6.65
CA ALA A 76 17.11 -14.87 7.05
C ALA A 76 17.91 -15.38 5.84
N ARG A 77 17.24 -15.65 4.72
CA ARG A 77 17.87 -16.17 3.49
C ARG A 77 18.75 -15.12 2.81
N TRP A 78 18.27 -13.88 2.73
CA TRP A 78 18.94 -12.80 2.03
C TRP A 78 19.69 -11.84 2.96
N GLN A 79 19.53 -11.99 4.28
CA GLN A 79 20.07 -11.09 5.30
C GLN A 79 19.69 -9.63 5.05
N THR A 80 18.48 -9.40 4.56
CA THR A 80 17.91 -8.08 4.29
C THR A 80 16.78 -7.77 5.25
N GLU A 81 16.55 -6.49 5.49
CA GLU A 81 15.37 -5.98 6.21
C GLU A 81 14.57 -5.05 5.30
N THR A 82 13.24 -5.19 5.30
CA THR A 82 12.30 -4.51 4.39
C THR A 82 10.97 -4.19 5.08
N ASN A 83 10.12 -3.38 4.45
CA ASN A 83 8.77 -3.03 4.96
C ASN A 83 7.66 -3.49 4.00
N PRO A 84 7.39 -4.80 3.89
CA PRO A 84 6.27 -5.28 3.10
C PRO A 84 4.92 -5.12 3.83
N ASP A 85 4.94 -4.97 5.16
CA ASP A 85 3.74 -4.80 5.99
C ASP A 85 3.36 -3.33 6.08
N LEU A 86 2.17 -2.99 5.59
CA LEU A 86 1.69 -1.61 5.50
C LEU A 86 0.34 -1.46 6.20
N CYS A 87 0.01 -0.22 6.58
CA CYS A 87 -1.26 0.15 7.18
C CYS A 87 -1.76 1.46 6.57
N PHE A 88 -2.92 1.41 5.91
CA PHE A 88 -3.58 2.56 5.32
C PHE A 88 -4.89 2.84 6.05
N VAL A 89 -5.17 4.11 6.32
CA VAL A 89 -6.38 4.55 7.02
C VAL A 89 -7.11 5.61 6.22
N SER A 90 -8.44 5.61 6.28
CA SER A 90 -9.25 6.65 5.64
C SER A 90 -8.87 8.05 6.14
N THR A 91 -8.96 9.03 5.24
CA THR A 91 -8.68 10.43 5.55
C THR A 91 -9.93 11.31 5.49
N ASN A 92 -9.85 12.48 6.10
CA ASN A 92 -10.80 13.56 5.86
C ASN A 92 -10.50 14.28 4.53
N VAL A 93 -11.31 15.29 4.21
CA VAL A 93 -11.15 16.13 2.99
C VAL A 93 -9.82 16.88 2.91
N HIS A 94 -9.05 16.95 4.01
CA HIS A 94 -7.73 17.58 4.06
C HIS A 94 -6.58 16.56 3.98
N GLY A 95 -6.87 15.28 3.68
CA GLY A 95 -5.86 14.23 3.56
C GLY A 95 -5.25 13.82 4.91
N ARG A 96 -5.88 14.17 6.03
CA ARG A 96 -5.42 13.76 7.37
C ARG A 96 -6.19 12.51 7.82
N PRO A 97 -5.54 11.56 8.53
CA PRO A 97 -6.23 10.42 9.14
C PRO A 97 -7.48 10.87 9.91
N LEU A 98 -8.58 10.14 9.75
CA LEU A 98 -9.78 10.37 10.55
C LEU A 98 -9.43 10.19 12.04
N GLN A 99 -9.84 11.14 12.87
CA GLN A 99 -9.66 11.10 14.31
C GLN A 99 -10.98 10.69 14.97
N THR A 100 -10.90 9.94 16.07
CA THR A 100 -12.05 9.72 16.95
C THR A 100 -12.19 10.93 17.86
N GLU A 101 -13.42 11.45 18.00
CA GLU A 101 -13.74 12.47 19.02
C GLU A 101 -13.69 11.91 20.44
#